data_AF-A0A7R9MKG1-F1
#
_entry.id   AF-A0A7R9MKG1-F1
#
_cell.length_a   1.000
_cell.length_b   1.000
_cell.length_c   1.000
_cell.angle_alpha   90.00
_cell.angle_beta   90.00
_cell.angle_gamma   90.00
#
_symmetry.space_group_name_H-M   'P 1'
#
loop_
_entity.id
_entity.type
_entity.pdbx_description
1 polymer ?
#
loop_
_entity_poly.entity_id
_entity_poly.type
_entity_poly.pdbx_seq_one_letter_code
_entity_poly.pdbx_strand_id
1 'polypeptide(L)'
;HVTSLAVDVHNRHTVAAVGTEEGLLSKVVLDERQESDKQILEYNMGSDSDDVTDRSIRPNPAFDNKRRDLYVLSGRRLIRVPFGSCRPHQTCDSCLTSNDPLACGWCGTYCAHRDECDPLLFNQTVCPPVIYDFEPKSGPLRGGTVITITGNNLGQYRDSYENSNITVTVAETNCPVVEWTASRVTCQTQSVLKTVSGKVRVKVHDRFTLKGYDIEGEVQSELEFKYYGRWSLIFT
;
A
#
# COMPACT_ATOMS: atom_id res chain seq x y z
N HIS A 1 -18.38 -11.67 22.81
CA HIS A 1 -19.78 -11.81 22.33
C HIS A 1 -20.21 -10.63 21.45
N VAL A 2 -21.12 -10.79 20.48
CA VAL A 2 -21.66 -9.67 19.66
C VAL A 2 -22.65 -8.85 20.49
N THR A 3 -22.48 -7.53 20.51
CA THR A 3 -23.26 -6.57 21.31
C THR A 3 -23.90 -5.46 20.48
N SER A 4 -23.45 -5.27 19.24
CA SER A 4 -23.86 -4.16 18.39
C SER A 4 -23.91 -4.59 16.92
N LEU A 5 -24.89 -4.07 16.18
CA LEU A 5 -25.06 -4.29 14.76
C LEU A 5 -25.56 -3.01 14.09
N ALA A 6 -24.92 -2.63 12.98
CA ALA A 6 -25.44 -1.67 12.00
C ALA A 6 -25.29 -2.28 10.60
N VAL A 7 -26.20 -1.92 9.70
CA VAL A 7 -26.19 -2.44 8.32
C VAL A 7 -26.28 -1.28 7.34
N ASP A 8 -25.51 -1.37 6.27
CA ASP A 8 -25.54 -0.46 5.13
C ASP A 8 -25.42 -1.24 3.81
N VAL A 9 -25.54 -0.55 2.68
CA VAL A 9 -25.41 -1.11 1.34
C VAL A 9 -24.35 -0.33 0.56
N HIS A 10 -23.27 -1.01 0.18
CA HIS A 10 -22.20 -0.44 -0.66
C HIS A 10 -22.17 -1.18 -2.00
N ASN A 11 -22.29 -0.46 -3.12
CA ASN A 11 -22.34 -1.03 -4.48
C ASN A 11 -23.15 -2.34 -4.59
N ARG A 12 -24.40 -2.31 -4.11
CA ARG A 12 -25.35 -3.45 -4.11
C ARG A 12 -24.96 -4.66 -3.24
N HIS A 13 -23.97 -4.51 -2.37
CA HIS A 13 -23.63 -5.51 -1.37
C HIS A 13 -24.09 -5.03 0.00
N THR A 14 -24.71 -5.93 0.76
CA THR A 14 -25.06 -5.67 2.16
C THR A 14 -23.81 -5.78 3.01
N VAL A 15 -23.50 -4.72 3.77
CA VAL A 15 -22.34 -4.69 4.68
C VAL A 15 -22.82 -4.43 6.10
N ALA A 16 -22.23 -5.15 7.05
CA ALA A 16 -22.54 -5.03 8.46
C ALA A 16 -21.34 -4.49 9.24
N ALA A 17 -21.62 -3.60 10.18
CA ALA A 17 -20.72 -3.26 11.27
C ALA A 17 -21.13 -4.09 12.50
N VAL A 18 -20.28 -5.02 12.91
CA VAL A 18 -20.52 -5.94 14.01
C VAL A 18 -19.61 -5.55 15.17
N GLY A 19 -20.20 -5.12 16.28
CA GLY A 19 -19.46 -4.75 17.49
C GLY A 19 -19.53 -5.83 18.56
N THR A 20 -18.46 -5.96 19.34
CA THR A 20 -18.34 -6.97 20.40
C THR A 20 -18.17 -6.37 21.79
N GLU A 21 -18.38 -7.19 22.82
CA GLU A 21 -18.15 -6.83 24.22
C GLU A 21 -16.67 -6.56 24.55
N GLU A 22 -15.76 -7.06 23.73
CA GLU A 22 -14.32 -6.88 23.89
C GLU A 22 -13.82 -5.55 23.31
N GLY A 23 -14.68 -4.80 22.61
CA GLY A 23 -14.30 -3.55 21.95
C GLY A 23 -13.86 -3.71 20.51
N LEU A 24 -14.15 -4.85 19.87
CA LEU A 24 -13.85 -5.08 18.46
C LEU A 24 -15.02 -4.64 17.59
N LEU A 25 -14.75 -3.84 16.57
CA LEU A 25 -15.71 -3.51 15.52
C LEU A 25 -15.22 -4.10 14.19
N SER A 26 -15.96 -5.06 13.67
CA SER A 26 -15.67 -5.71 12.39
C SER A 26 -16.60 -5.19 11.29
N LYS A 27 -16.03 -4.85 10.13
CA LYS A 27 -16.78 -4.61 8.90
C LYS A 27 -16.85 -5.91 8.11
N VAL A 28 -18.06 -6.37 7.83
CA VAL A 28 -18.34 -7.68 7.23
C VAL A 28 -19.18 -7.48 5.97
N VAL A 29 -18.79 -8.10 4.85
CA VAL A 29 -19.71 -8.27 3.71
C VAL A 29 -20.59 -9.48 4.01
N LEU A 30 -21.90 -9.27 4.00
CA LEU A 30 -22.86 -10.35 4.15
C LEU A 30 -23.11 -10.98 2.79
N ASP A 31 -22.88 -12.28 2.68
CA ASP A 31 -23.16 -13.03 1.46
C ASP A 31 -24.48 -13.80 1.58
N GLU A 32 -25.46 -13.39 0.79
CA GLU A 32 -26.77 -14.05 0.72
C GLU A 32 -26.68 -15.49 0.17
N ARG A 33 -25.58 -15.86 -0.51
CA ARG A 33 -25.38 -17.17 -1.12
C ARG A 33 -24.69 -18.19 -0.21
N GLN A 34 -24.40 -17.83 1.05
CA GLN A 34 -23.83 -18.71 2.08
C GLN A 34 -22.44 -19.28 1.76
N GLU A 35 -21.62 -18.65 0.90
CA GLU A 35 -20.25 -19.15 0.66
C GLU A 35 -19.27 -18.75 1.78
N SER A 36 -19.51 -17.62 2.47
CA SER A 36 -19.10 -17.29 3.85
C SER A 36 -19.15 -15.76 4.03
N ASP A 37 -19.57 -15.29 5.21
CA ASP A 37 -19.45 -13.88 5.57
C ASP A 37 -17.96 -13.49 5.62
N LYS A 38 -17.59 -12.43 4.92
CA LYS A 38 -16.19 -12.01 4.80
C LYS A 38 -15.92 -10.78 5.67
N GLN A 39 -15.16 -10.97 6.74
CA GLN A 39 -14.59 -9.85 7.50
C GLN A 39 -13.52 -9.14 6.67
N ILE A 40 -13.71 -7.85 6.44
CA ILE A 40 -12.86 -7.02 5.56
C ILE A 40 -11.91 -6.16 6.38
N LEU A 41 -12.41 -5.59 7.48
CA LEU A 41 -11.67 -4.69 8.36
C LEU A 41 -12.07 -4.96 9.81
N GLU A 42 -11.12 -4.77 10.71
CA GLU A 42 -11.35 -4.81 12.16
C GLU A 42 -10.73 -3.58 12.80
N TYR A 43 -11.47 -2.97 13.71
CA TYR A 43 -11.00 -1.87 14.52
C TYR A 43 -11.05 -2.29 15.98
N ASN A 44 -9.89 -2.30 16.63
CA ASN A 44 -9.82 -2.46 18.07
C ASN A 44 -10.04 -1.11 18.75
N MET A 45 -11.21 -0.96 19.36
CA MET A 45 -11.65 0.24 20.08
C MET A 45 -11.65 0.06 21.59
N GLY A 46 -11.31 -1.15 22.05
CA GLY A 46 -11.15 -1.45 23.47
C GLY A 46 -10.15 -0.49 24.10
N SER A 47 -10.48 -0.02 25.30
CA SER A 47 -9.50 0.62 26.18
C SER A 47 -8.64 -0.45 26.84
N ASP A 48 -7.42 -0.10 27.27
CA ASP A 48 -6.59 -0.91 28.18
C ASP A 48 -7.25 -1.12 29.57
N SER A 49 -8.53 -0.78 29.72
CA SER A 49 -9.29 -0.97 30.94
C SER A 49 -9.69 -2.44 31.09
N ASP A 50 -9.41 -3.01 32.26
CA ASP A 50 -9.92 -4.33 32.66
C ASP A 50 -11.45 -4.36 32.81
N ASP A 51 -12.09 -3.18 32.89
CA ASP A 51 -13.55 -3.04 32.96
C ASP A 51 -14.19 -3.30 31.59
N VAL A 52 -14.87 -4.45 31.49
CA VAL A 52 -15.67 -4.87 30.33
C VAL A 52 -16.68 -3.79 29.93
N THR A 53 -17.25 -3.06 30.88
CA THR A 53 -18.27 -2.04 30.60
C THR A 53 -17.71 -0.80 29.90
N ASP A 54 -16.40 -0.55 30.00
CA ASP A 54 -15.73 0.59 29.37
C ASP A 54 -15.15 0.25 27.98
N ARG A 55 -14.87 -1.03 27.72
CA ARG A 55 -14.43 -1.52 26.39
C ARG A 55 -15.55 -2.04 25.49
N SER A 56 -16.69 -2.48 26.03
CA SER A 56 -17.80 -3.03 25.23
C SER A 56 -18.40 -2.00 24.28
N ILE A 57 -18.62 -2.41 23.03
CA ILE A 57 -19.33 -1.59 22.04
C ILE A 57 -20.83 -1.64 22.33
N ARG A 58 -21.43 -0.47 22.54
CA ARG A 58 -22.84 -0.34 22.88
C ARG A 58 -23.75 -0.56 21.65
N PRO A 59 -24.99 -1.03 21.86
CA PRO A 59 -25.98 -1.15 20.80
C PRO A 59 -26.30 0.20 20.12
N ASN A 60 -26.90 0.12 18.93
CA ASN A 60 -27.39 1.26 18.13
C ASN A 60 -26.30 2.23 17.65
N PRO A 61 -25.25 1.75 16.95
CA PRO A 61 -24.34 2.62 16.24
C PRO A 61 -25.08 3.33 15.10
N ALA A 62 -24.68 4.56 14.78
CA ALA A 62 -25.42 5.44 13.88
C ALA A 62 -24.55 5.95 12.74
N PHE A 63 -25.05 5.85 11.51
CA PHE A 63 -24.40 6.46 10.35
C PHE A 63 -24.67 7.97 10.30
N ASP A 64 -23.71 8.72 9.78
CA ASP A 64 -23.93 10.11 9.39
C ASP A 64 -24.88 10.21 8.18
N ASN A 65 -25.34 11.43 7.87
CA ASN A 65 -26.29 11.65 6.77
C ASN A 65 -25.74 11.20 5.41
N LYS A 66 -24.41 11.25 5.21
CA LYS A 66 -23.76 10.82 3.97
C LYS A 66 -23.37 9.34 3.97
N ARG A 67 -23.61 8.63 5.07
CA ARG A 67 -23.17 7.24 5.31
C ARG A 67 -21.67 7.00 5.04
N ARG A 68 -20.83 8.02 5.22
CA ARG A 68 -19.37 7.90 5.16
C ARG A 68 -18.79 7.49 6.50
N ASP A 69 -19.43 7.90 7.58
CA ASP A 69 -18.97 7.66 8.94
C ASP A 69 -20.01 6.93 9.77
N LEU A 70 -19.54 5.97 10.57
CA LEU A 70 -20.31 5.29 11.60
C LEU A 70 -19.86 5.79 12.96
N TYR A 71 -20.80 6.25 13.77
CA TYR A 71 -20.57 6.67 15.14
C TYR A 71 -20.91 5.51 16.07
N VAL A 72 -19.91 5.10 16.87
CA VAL A 72 -20.02 3.99 17.81
C VAL A 72 -19.69 4.47 19.22
N LEU A 73 -20.37 3.90 20.21
CA LEU A 73 -20.10 4.16 21.62
C LEU A 73 -19.36 2.96 22.21
N SER A 74 -18.20 3.21 22.82
CA SER A 74 -17.45 2.23 23.63
C SER A 74 -17.29 2.81 25.02
N GLY A 75 -17.90 2.19 26.04
CA GLY A 75 -17.91 2.76 27.38
C GLY A 75 -18.54 4.15 27.40
N ARG A 76 -17.73 5.18 27.71
CA ARG A 76 -18.12 6.61 27.66
C ARG A 76 -17.53 7.38 26.47
N ARG A 77 -16.89 6.71 25.52
CA ARG A 77 -16.25 7.33 24.36
C ARG A 77 -17.17 7.26 23.15
N LEU A 78 -17.34 8.40 22.47
CA LEU A 78 -17.92 8.46 21.14
C LEU A 78 -16.79 8.38 20.11
N ILE A 79 -16.81 7.35 19.28
CA ILE A 79 -15.77 7.07 18.30
C ILE A 79 -16.39 7.21 16.90
N ARG A 80 -15.71 7.96 16.04
CA ARG A 80 -16.06 8.10 14.62
C ARG A 80 -15.25 7.11 13.82
N VAL A 81 -15.94 6.26 13.06
CA VAL A 81 -15.35 5.20 12.24
C VAL A 81 -15.59 5.55 10.78
N PRO A 82 -14.55 5.64 9.94
CA PRO A 82 -14.70 6.00 8.52
C PRO A 82 -15.21 4.81 7.68
N PHE A 83 -16.41 4.32 8.00
CA PHE A 83 -16.97 3.06 7.49
C PHE A 83 -17.20 3.04 5.97
N GLY A 84 -17.57 4.18 5.40
CA GLY A 84 -17.78 4.38 3.95
C GLY A 84 -16.54 4.92 3.24
N SER A 85 -15.37 4.93 3.88
CA SER A 85 -14.14 5.53 3.35
C SER A 85 -13.16 4.47 2.84
N CYS A 86 -12.48 4.79 1.73
CA CYS A 86 -11.36 4.02 1.22
C CYS A 86 -10.04 4.27 1.98
N ARG A 87 -9.97 5.37 2.76
CA ARG A 87 -8.74 5.84 3.43
C ARG A 87 -8.07 4.88 4.41
N PRO A 88 -8.77 3.93 5.09
CA PRO A 88 -8.10 2.94 5.93
C PRO A 88 -7.07 2.09 5.17
N HIS A 89 -7.21 1.95 3.85
CA HIS A 89 -6.24 1.27 3.00
C HIS A 89 -5.12 2.23 2.59
N GLN A 90 -3.98 2.14 3.29
CA GLN A 90 -2.88 3.10 3.18
C GLN A 90 -1.91 2.83 2.02
N THR A 91 -1.99 1.64 1.42
CA THR A 91 -1.12 1.23 0.31
C THR A 91 -1.96 0.86 -0.90
N CYS A 92 -1.39 0.98 -2.10
CA CYS A 92 -2.09 0.59 -3.32
C CYS A 92 -2.51 -0.90 -3.28
N ASP A 93 -1.61 -1.76 -2.79
CA ASP A 93 -1.89 -3.17 -2.52
C ASP A 93 -3.16 -3.36 -1.70
N SER A 94 -3.21 -2.79 -0.49
CA SER A 94 -4.37 -2.92 0.40
C SER A 94 -5.62 -2.27 -0.17
N CYS A 95 -5.48 -1.22 -0.99
CA CYS A 95 -6.59 -0.53 -1.63
C CYS A 95 -7.29 -1.42 -2.66
N LEU A 96 -6.52 -1.96 -3.60
CA LEU A 96 -7.06 -2.74 -4.73
C LEU A 96 -7.40 -4.19 -4.34
N THR A 97 -6.83 -4.69 -3.23
CA THR A 97 -7.11 -6.05 -2.71
C THR A 97 -8.03 -6.06 -1.48
N SER A 98 -8.55 -4.90 -1.08
CA SER A 98 -9.42 -4.76 0.11
C SER A 98 -10.61 -5.70 0.08
N ASN A 99 -11.16 -5.98 -1.10
CA ASN A 99 -12.47 -6.62 -1.29
C ASN A 99 -13.62 -5.86 -0.61
N ASP A 100 -13.41 -4.58 -0.30
CA ASP A 100 -14.45 -3.71 0.21
C ASP A 100 -15.36 -3.30 -0.96
N PRO A 101 -16.68 -3.54 -0.91
CA PRO A 101 -17.60 -3.17 -1.99
C PRO A 101 -17.84 -1.66 -2.09
N LEU A 102 -16.89 -0.83 -1.67
CA LEU A 102 -16.87 0.62 -1.85
C LEU A 102 -16.48 1.06 -3.26
N ALA A 103 -15.94 0.16 -4.10
CA ALA A 103 -15.37 0.48 -5.42
C ALA A 103 -14.24 1.52 -5.33
N CYS A 104 -13.37 1.33 -4.34
CA CYS A 104 -12.17 2.14 -4.16
C CYS A 104 -11.22 2.05 -5.35
N GLY A 105 -10.35 3.05 -5.46
CA GLY A 105 -9.20 3.05 -6.35
C GLY A 105 -8.02 3.79 -5.73
N TRP A 106 -6.82 3.54 -6.27
CA TRP A 106 -5.61 4.23 -5.89
C TRP A 106 -5.54 5.59 -6.58
N CYS A 107 -5.31 6.64 -5.81
CA CYS A 107 -5.24 8.04 -6.25
C CYS A 107 -3.81 8.58 -6.16
N GLY A 108 -2.87 7.90 -6.81
CA GLY A 108 -1.44 8.24 -6.80
C GLY A 108 -0.72 7.96 -5.48
N THR A 109 -1.19 8.52 -4.36
CA THR A 109 -0.58 8.41 -3.02
C THR A 109 -1.52 7.93 -1.92
N TYR A 110 -2.83 7.83 -2.19
CA TYR A 110 -3.82 7.37 -1.21
C TYR A 110 -4.97 6.62 -1.88
N CYS A 111 -5.66 5.77 -1.11
CA CYS A 111 -6.87 5.09 -1.57
C CYS A 111 -8.09 6.02 -1.42
N ALA A 112 -8.94 6.09 -2.44
CA ALA A 112 -10.04 7.05 -2.53
C ALA A 112 -11.25 6.50 -3.29
N HIS A 113 -12.38 7.17 -3.15
CA HIS A 113 -13.46 7.07 -4.14
C HIS A 113 -13.14 7.89 -5.39
N ARG A 114 -13.79 7.56 -6.51
CA ARG A 114 -13.56 8.24 -7.79
C ARG A 114 -13.87 9.74 -7.74
N ASP A 115 -14.88 10.15 -6.98
CA ASP A 115 -15.30 11.55 -6.79
C ASP A 115 -14.38 12.34 -5.85
N GLU A 116 -13.49 11.67 -5.12
CA GLU A 116 -12.52 12.26 -4.18
C GLU A 116 -11.09 12.37 -4.77
N CYS A 117 -10.94 12.02 -6.04
CA CYS A 117 -9.66 11.92 -6.72
C CYS A 117 -9.65 12.75 -8.01
N ASP A 118 -8.47 13.23 -8.40
CA ASP A 118 -8.27 13.69 -9.78
C ASP A 118 -8.51 12.51 -10.74
N PRO A 119 -9.40 12.63 -11.72
CA PRO A 119 -9.68 11.56 -12.68
C PRO A 119 -8.44 11.04 -13.43
N LEU A 120 -7.38 11.85 -13.56
CA LEU A 120 -6.14 11.45 -14.22
C LEU A 120 -5.25 10.55 -13.34
N LEU A 121 -5.45 10.56 -12.02
CA LEU A 121 -4.66 9.78 -11.06
C LEU A 121 -5.40 8.53 -10.57
N PHE A 122 -6.72 8.46 -10.75
CA PHE A 122 -7.54 7.37 -10.23
C PHE A 122 -7.33 6.06 -11.00
N ASN A 123 -6.92 5.01 -10.31
CA ASN A 123 -6.72 3.69 -10.90
C ASN A 123 -7.30 2.57 -10.03
N GLN A 124 -7.97 1.60 -10.65
CA GLN A 124 -8.58 0.44 -9.96
C GLN A 124 -7.91 -0.89 -10.30
N THR A 125 -6.96 -0.89 -11.24
CA THR A 125 -6.34 -2.11 -11.75
C THR A 125 -4.82 -2.04 -11.79
N VAL A 126 -4.22 -0.89 -11.49
CA VAL A 126 -2.77 -0.67 -11.59
C VAL A 126 -2.25 0.00 -10.32
N CYS A 127 -1.12 -0.52 -9.83
CA CYS A 127 -0.34 0.07 -8.75
C CYS A 127 1.03 0.55 -9.21
N PRO A 128 1.50 1.73 -8.78
CA PRO A 128 2.86 2.17 -9.06
C PRO A 128 3.89 1.46 -8.17
N PRO A 129 5.15 1.33 -8.64
CA PRO A 129 6.28 0.92 -7.81
C PRO A 129 6.61 1.99 -6.76
N VAL A 130 7.17 1.56 -5.63
CA VAL A 130 7.63 2.46 -4.55
C VAL A 130 9.04 2.10 -4.13
N ILE A 131 9.93 3.08 -4.04
CA ILE A 131 11.26 2.93 -3.45
C ILE A 131 11.20 3.41 -2.01
N TYR A 132 11.63 2.56 -1.07
CA TYR A 132 11.83 2.96 0.32
C TYR A 132 13.27 3.40 0.54
N ASP A 133 14.24 2.61 0.07
CA ASP A 133 15.65 2.90 0.26
C ASP A 133 16.55 2.17 -0.76
N PHE A 134 17.85 2.49 -0.76
CA PHE A 134 18.86 1.74 -1.51
C PHE A 134 20.24 1.77 -0.84
N GLU A 135 21.03 0.71 -0.96
CA GLU A 135 22.41 0.66 -0.45
C GLU A 135 23.34 -0.06 -1.44
N PRO A 136 24.62 0.35 -1.58
CA PRO A 136 25.25 1.49 -0.92
C PRO A 136 24.86 2.85 -1.53
N LYS A 137 25.06 3.96 -0.79
CA LYS A 137 24.86 5.34 -1.30
C LYS A 137 25.93 5.84 -2.28
N SER A 138 27.00 5.08 -2.50
CA SER A 138 28.10 5.51 -3.36
C SER A 138 28.90 4.34 -3.95
N GLY A 139 29.66 4.63 -5.01
CA GLY A 139 30.52 3.66 -5.68
C GLY A 139 31.59 4.31 -6.57
N PRO A 140 32.57 3.54 -7.07
CA PRO A 140 33.67 4.10 -7.85
C PRO A 140 33.26 4.39 -9.30
N LEU A 141 33.94 5.34 -9.96
CA LEU A 141 33.74 5.68 -11.38
C LEU A 141 33.80 4.48 -12.34
N ARG A 142 34.56 3.43 -11.99
CA ARG A 142 34.68 2.22 -12.81
C ARG A 142 33.40 1.37 -12.83
N GLY A 143 32.39 1.69 -12.02
CA GLY A 143 31.21 0.87 -11.81
C GLY A 143 31.52 -0.40 -11.02
N GLY A 144 30.64 -1.38 -11.13
CA GLY A 144 30.75 -2.69 -10.49
C GLY A 144 30.18 -2.75 -9.07
N THR A 145 29.75 -1.61 -8.49
CA THR A 145 29.01 -1.59 -7.22
C THR A 145 27.65 -2.23 -7.43
N VAL A 146 27.35 -3.27 -6.64
CA VAL A 146 26.02 -3.87 -6.58
C VAL A 146 25.17 -3.04 -5.62
N ILE A 147 24.14 -2.41 -6.15
CA ILE A 147 23.16 -1.64 -5.39
C ILE A 147 21.97 -2.55 -5.12
N THR A 148 21.53 -2.56 -3.86
CA THR A 148 20.29 -3.18 -3.41
C THR A 148 19.26 -2.09 -3.15
N ILE A 149 18.17 -2.09 -3.91
CA ILE A 149 17.04 -1.19 -3.79
C ILE A 149 15.94 -1.93 -3.06
N THR A 150 15.38 -1.34 -2.02
CA THR A 150 14.25 -1.88 -1.25
C THR A 150 13.01 -1.04 -1.48
N GLY A 151 11.86 -1.69 -1.50
CA GLY A 151 10.62 -1.03 -1.86
C GLY A 151 9.42 -1.96 -1.83
N ASN A 152 8.40 -1.58 -2.59
CA ASN A 152 7.22 -2.39 -2.83
C ASN A 152 6.80 -2.25 -4.30
N ASN A 153 6.08 -3.25 -4.81
CA ASN A 153 5.69 -3.34 -6.21
C ASN A 153 6.88 -3.20 -7.16
N LEU A 154 8.00 -3.85 -6.84
CA LEU A 154 9.19 -3.88 -7.68
C LEU A 154 9.21 -5.08 -8.66
N GLY A 155 8.01 -5.53 -9.06
CA GLY A 155 7.79 -6.67 -9.96
C GLY A 155 7.82 -8.04 -9.28
N GLN A 156 7.32 -9.07 -9.96
CA GLN A 156 7.29 -10.45 -9.51
C GLN A 156 8.50 -11.23 -10.07
N TYR A 157 9.03 -12.19 -9.28
CA TYR A 157 10.32 -12.87 -9.55
C TYR A 157 10.35 -13.64 -10.89
N ARG A 158 11.58 -13.80 -11.37
CA ARG A 158 12.12 -14.21 -12.68
C ARG A 158 11.56 -15.41 -13.46
N ASP A 159 10.52 -16.12 -13.01
CA ASP A 159 9.94 -17.26 -13.77
C ASP A 159 8.46 -17.08 -14.11
N SER A 160 7.83 -15.96 -13.75
CA SER A 160 6.42 -15.69 -14.05
C SER A 160 6.26 -14.78 -15.27
N TYR A 161 6.04 -15.39 -16.44
CA TYR A 161 5.50 -14.83 -17.70
C TYR A 161 6.37 -13.81 -18.46
N GLU A 162 6.30 -13.86 -19.80
CA GLU A 162 6.97 -12.97 -20.77
C GLU A 162 6.59 -11.47 -20.67
N ASN A 163 5.88 -11.08 -19.61
CA ASN A 163 5.18 -9.80 -19.48
C ASN A 163 5.69 -8.93 -18.32
N SER A 164 6.78 -9.33 -17.66
CA SER A 164 7.40 -8.58 -16.56
C SER A 164 8.76 -8.03 -16.99
N ASN A 165 8.89 -6.71 -17.02
CA ASN A 165 10.11 -6.00 -17.36
C ASN A 165 10.42 -4.94 -16.30
N ILE A 166 11.65 -5.00 -15.76
CA ILE A 166 12.17 -4.02 -14.83
C ILE A 166 13.46 -3.42 -15.36
N THR A 167 13.53 -2.10 -15.32
CA THR A 167 14.72 -1.34 -15.71
C THR A 167 15.15 -0.42 -14.59
N VAL A 168 16.45 -0.35 -14.35
CA VAL A 168 17.04 0.47 -13.30
C VAL A 168 18.09 1.39 -13.90
N THR A 169 18.04 2.66 -13.53
CA THR A 169 19.09 3.64 -13.87
C THR A 169 19.59 4.32 -12.61
N VAL A 170 20.88 4.61 -12.57
CA VAL A 170 21.56 5.24 -11.44
C VAL A 170 22.32 6.45 -11.97
N ALA A 171 21.90 7.65 -11.57
CA ALA A 171 22.44 8.91 -12.11
C ALA A 171 22.44 8.93 -13.66
N GLU A 172 21.27 8.69 -14.26
CA GLU A 172 21.05 8.60 -15.71
C GLU A 172 21.79 7.45 -16.44
N THR A 173 22.54 6.63 -15.71
CA THR A 173 23.33 5.54 -16.30
C THR A 173 22.61 4.21 -16.09
N ASN A 174 22.56 3.37 -17.12
CA ASN A 174 21.96 2.05 -17.03
C ASN A 174 22.59 1.21 -15.91
N CYS A 175 21.77 0.54 -15.11
CA CYS A 175 22.20 -0.37 -14.04
C CYS A 175 21.61 -1.75 -14.33
N PRO A 176 22.32 -2.64 -15.04
CA PRO A 176 21.86 -3.98 -15.32
C PRO A 176 21.36 -4.71 -14.08
N VAL A 177 20.11 -5.15 -14.14
CA VAL A 177 19.45 -5.84 -13.02
C VAL A 177 20.00 -7.26 -12.89
N VAL A 178 20.43 -7.60 -11.67
CA VAL A 178 21.01 -8.89 -11.32
C VAL A 178 19.90 -9.85 -10.91
N GLU A 179 19.04 -9.44 -9.99
CA GLU A 179 17.84 -10.16 -9.54
C GLU A 179 16.81 -9.17 -8.97
N TRP A 180 15.55 -9.57 -8.90
CA TRP A 180 14.52 -8.80 -8.23
C TRP A 180 13.43 -9.69 -7.64
N THR A 181 12.72 -9.12 -6.67
CA THR A 181 11.50 -9.63 -6.03
C THR A 181 10.52 -8.48 -5.87
N ALA A 182 9.33 -8.76 -5.36
CA ALA A 182 8.30 -7.73 -5.12
C ALA A 182 8.76 -6.57 -4.21
N SER A 183 9.78 -6.79 -3.37
CA SER A 183 10.26 -5.82 -2.39
C SER A 183 11.73 -5.45 -2.50
N ARG A 184 12.46 -6.05 -3.44
CA ARG A 184 13.91 -5.83 -3.59
C ARG A 184 14.34 -5.95 -5.04
N VAL A 185 15.21 -5.05 -5.48
CA VAL A 185 15.89 -5.14 -6.78
C VAL A 185 17.38 -4.96 -6.55
N THR A 186 18.20 -5.83 -7.11
CA THR A 186 19.64 -5.63 -7.12
C THR A 186 20.11 -5.34 -8.54
N CYS A 187 20.99 -4.36 -8.69
CA CYS A 187 21.56 -4.00 -9.98
C CYS A 187 23.05 -3.68 -9.84
N GLN A 188 23.81 -3.87 -10.90
CA GLN A 188 25.24 -3.56 -10.91
C GLN A 188 25.50 -2.27 -11.70
N THR A 189 26.11 -1.29 -11.06
CA THR A 189 26.44 0.00 -11.69
C THR A 189 27.43 -0.17 -12.85
N GLN A 190 27.25 0.63 -13.91
CA GLN A 190 28.21 0.72 -15.00
C GLN A 190 29.28 1.80 -14.75
N SER A 191 30.30 1.83 -15.60
CA SER A 191 31.34 2.86 -15.52
C SER A 191 30.84 4.21 -16.01
N VAL A 192 31.34 5.28 -15.39
CA VAL A 192 31.07 6.68 -15.73
C VAL A 192 32.39 7.44 -15.87
N LEU A 193 32.41 8.45 -16.75
CA LEU A 193 33.66 9.17 -17.08
C LEU A 193 34.12 10.15 -16.01
N LYS A 194 33.19 10.70 -15.23
CA LYS A 194 33.43 11.74 -14.23
C LYS A 194 32.57 11.54 -13.00
N THR A 195 32.98 12.13 -11.88
CA THR A 195 32.18 12.19 -10.65
C THR A 195 30.81 12.77 -10.98
N VAL A 196 29.77 12.02 -10.64
CA VAL A 196 28.38 12.37 -10.86
C VAL A 196 27.56 11.85 -9.69
N SER A 197 26.58 12.64 -9.27
CA SER A 197 25.55 12.23 -8.33
C SER A 197 24.20 12.31 -9.03
N GLY A 198 23.29 11.39 -8.70
CA GLY A 198 21.94 11.42 -9.23
C GLY A 198 21.06 10.36 -8.60
N LYS A 199 19.76 10.45 -8.86
CA LYS A 199 18.77 9.53 -8.28
C LYS A 199 18.92 8.12 -8.85
N VAL A 200 18.46 7.16 -8.07
CA VAL A 200 18.16 5.81 -8.56
C VAL A 200 16.73 5.84 -9.08
N ARG A 201 16.51 5.43 -10.33
CA ARG A 201 15.18 5.28 -10.90
C ARG A 201 14.90 3.82 -11.22
N VAL A 202 13.69 3.40 -10.92
CA VAL A 202 13.17 2.07 -11.20
C VAL A 202 11.89 2.23 -12.01
N LYS A 203 11.87 1.63 -13.20
CA LYS A 203 10.69 1.55 -14.05
C LYS A 203 10.26 0.10 -14.14
N VAL A 204 9.00 -0.14 -13.80
CA VAL A 204 8.39 -1.47 -13.72
C VAL A 204 7.21 -1.53 -14.68
N HIS A 205 7.13 -2.65 -15.39
CA HIS A 205 5.99 -3.04 -16.18
C HIS A 205 5.76 -4.52 -15.93
N ASP A 206 4.74 -4.86 -15.17
CA ASP A 206 4.46 -6.22 -14.75
C ASP A 206 2.94 -6.45 -14.79
N ARG A 207 2.51 -7.34 -15.69
CA ARG A 207 1.11 -7.59 -15.98
C ARG A 207 0.68 -8.99 -15.54
N PHE A 208 -0.61 -9.13 -15.25
CA PHE A 208 -1.22 -10.40 -14.80
C PHE A 208 -0.62 -10.90 -13.49
N THR A 209 -0.34 -9.98 -12.56
CA THR A 209 0.21 -10.38 -11.27
C THR A 209 -0.80 -11.23 -10.50
N LEU A 210 -0.29 -12.16 -9.69
CA LEU A 210 -1.13 -12.98 -8.80
C LEU A 210 -1.88 -12.15 -7.74
N LYS A 211 -1.59 -10.85 -7.61
CA LYS A 211 -2.24 -9.95 -6.65
C LYS A 211 -3.60 -9.43 -7.14
N GLY A 212 -3.97 -9.66 -8.40
CA GLY A 212 -5.23 -9.18 -8.97
C GLY A 212 -5.19 -7.73 -9.49
N TYR A 213 -4.00 -7.16 -9.64
CA TYR A 213 -3.76 -5.85 -10.25
C TYR A 213 -2.41 -5.86 -11.00
N ASP A 214 -2.20 -4.96 -11.96
CA ASP A 214 -0.94 -4.79 -12.69
C ASP A 214 0.00 -3.80 -11.98
N ILE A 215 1.31 -3.96 -12.14
CA ILE A 215 2.29 -2.99 -11.65
C ILE A 215 2.87 -2.24 -12.84
N GLU A 216 2.57 -0.95 -12.93
CA GLU A 216 3.13 -0.09 -13.97
C GLU A 216 3.52 1.27 -13.39
N GLY A 217 4.70 1.75 -13.77
CA GLY A 217 5.14 3.09 -13.44
C GLY A 217 6.64 3.26 -13.35
N GLU A 218 7.04 4.48 -13.05
CA GLU A 218 8.43 4.87 -12.81
C GLU A 218 8.51 5.63 -11.50
N VAL A 219 9.51 5.29 -10.68
CA VAL A 219 9.75 5.90 -9.38
C VAL A 219 11.23 6.24 -9.24
N GLN A 220 11.52 7.30 -8.51
CA GLN A 220 12.88 7.74 -8.19
C GLN A 220 13.12 7.73 -6.68
N SER A 221 14.36 7.49 -6.28
CA SER A 221 14.77 7.55 -4.89
C SER A 221 14.74 8.98 -4.34
N GLU A 222 14.53 9.15 -3.04
CA GLU A 222 14.66 10.45 -2.36
C GLU A 222 16.12 10.88 -2.24
N LEU A 223 17.06 9.94 -2.07
CA LEU A 223 18.49 10.21 -1.98
C LEU A 223 19.20 10.02 -3.32
N GLU A 224 20.39 10.61 -3.45
CA GLU A 224 21.27 10.43 -4.62
C GLU A 224 22.34 9.39 -4.37
N PHE A 225 22.65 8.60 -5.41
CA PHE A 225 23.85 7.78 -5.45
C PHE A 225 25.03 8.61 -5.98
N LYS A 226 26.19 8.52 -5.32
CA LYS A 226 27.39 9.28 -5.68
C LYS A 226 28.48 8.39 -6.29
N TYR A 227 28.87 8.67 -7.53
CA TYR A 227 30.06 8.09 -8.12
C TYR A 227 31.31 8.88 -7.73
N TYR A 228 32.31 8.25 -7.13
CA TYR A 228 33.55 8.89 -6.69
C TYR A 228 34.79 8.39 -7.42
N GLY A 229 35.75 9.31 -7.60
CA GLY A 229 37.07 9.00 -8.13
C GLY A 229 38.00 8.44 -7.06
N ARG A 230 39.12 7.83 -7.48
CA ARG A 230 40.13 7.21 -6.61
C ARG A 230 40.74 8.15 -5.55
N TRP A 231 40.52 9.46 -5.68
CA TRP A 231 41.05 10.51 -4.80
C TRP A 231 40.04 11.04 -3.76
N SER A 232 38.79 10.57 -3.78
CA SER A 232 37.73 11.09 -2.90
C SER A 232 37.58 10.32 -1.58
N LEU A 233 38.30 9.21 -1.39
CA LEU A 233 38.23 8.36 -0.19
C LEU A 233 39.21 8.79 0.93
N ILE A 234 39.89 9.93 0.80
CA ILE A 234 40.91 10.37 1.77
C ILE A 234 40.34 11.24 2.90
N PHE A 235 39.08 11.72 2.81
CA PHE A 235 38.50 12.55 3.88
C PHE A 235 37.01 12.27 4.07
N THR A 236 36.69 11.41 5.03
CA THR A 236 35.57 11.49 6.00
C THR A 236 35.71 10.35 6.99
#